data_AF-A0A962TEH9-F1
#
_entry.id   AF-A0A962TEH9-F1
#
_cell.length_a   1.000
_cell.length_b   1.000
_cell.length_c   1.000
_cell.angle_alpha   90.00
_cell.angle_beta   90.00
_cell.angle_gamma   90.00
#
_symmetry.space_group_name_H-M   'P 1'
#
loop_
_entity.id
_entity.type
_entity.pdbx_description
1 polymer ?
#
loop_
_entity_poly.entity_id
_entity_poly.type
_entity_poly.pdbx_seq_one_letter_code
_entity_poly.pdbx_strand_id
1 'polypeptide(L)' 'MMDGVEPVKMTYFLCAVEGCTTIAAPLPPEMIAALKKGERAVVRVAAPNNQVVGLPLSLMGFTKAMNTLAR' A
#
# COMPACT_ATOMS: atom_id res chain seq x y z
N MET A 1 -5.01 1.99 9.22
CA MET A 1 -4.07 1.00 9.79
C MET A 1 -4.69 -0.36 9.52
N MET A 2 -3.93 -1.32 9.03
CA MET A 2 -4.42 -2.70 8.84
C MET A 2 -4.10 -3.46 10.11
N ASP A 3 -5.11 -3.84 10.90
CA ASP A 3 -5.06 -4.81 12.00
C ASP A 3 -3.76 -4.82 12.84
N GLY A 4 -3.36 -3.65 13.38
CA GLY A 4 -2.22 -3.55 14.30
C GLY A 4 -0.83 -3.63 13.65
N VAL A 5 -0.73 -3.71 12.33
CA VAL A 5 0.56 -3.63 11.61
C VAL A 5 0.95 -2.18 11.38
N GLU A 6 2.19 -1.85 11.72
CA GLU A 6 2.74 -0.51 11.50
C GLU A 6 2.75 -0.16 10.01
N PRO A 7 2.37 1.09 9.63
CA PRO A 7 2.43 1.51 8.24
C PRO A 7 3.87 1.48 7.71
N VAL A 8 4.05 0.83 6.56
CA VAL A 8 5.32 0.91 5.82
C VAL A 8 5.47 2.34 5.28
N LYS A 9 6.54 3.02 5.70
CA LYS A 9 6.90 4.34 5.18
C LYS A 9 7.74 4.15 3.92
N MET A 10 7.30 4.76 2.82
CA MET A 10 8.00 4.71 1.54
C MET A 10 8.28 6.13 1.06
N THR A 11 9.48 6.34 0.50
CA THR A 11 9.83 7.59 -0.18
C THR A 11 9.25 7.57 -1.59
N TYR A 12 8.66 8.68 -2.02
CA TYR A 12 8.30 8.86 -3.42
C TYR A 12 9.59 8.96 -4.27
N PHE A 13 9.56 8.44 -5.49
CA PHE A 13 10.72 8.38 -6.39
C PHE A 13 10.54 9.30 -7.59
N LEU A 14 9.48 9.09 -8.38
CA LEU A 14 9.21 9.85 -9.60
C LEU A 14 7.73 10.21 -9.67
N CYS A 15 7.43 11.45 -10.07
CA CYS A 15 6.08 11.91 -10.34
C CYS A 15 5.94 12.29 -11.82
N ALA A 16 4.87 11.79 -12.44
CA ALA A 16 4.47 12.06 -13.81
C ALA A 16 2.98 12.46 -13.84
N VAL A 17 2.42 12.69 -15.04
CA VAL A 17 1.03 13.15 -15.20
C VAL A 17 0.04 12.12 -14.64
N GLU A 18 0.38 10.84 -14.74
CA GLU A 18 -0.39 9.69 -14.25
C GLU A 18 -0.29 9.48 -12.73
N GLY A 19 0.64 10.16 -12.05
CA GLY A 19 0.80 10.07 -10.59
C GLY A 19 2.26 9.91 -10.15
N CYS A 20 2.43 9.63 -8.86
CA CYS A 20 3.75 9.40 -8.26
C CYS A 20 3.97 7.92 -7.96
N THR A 21 5.19 7.46 -8.20
CA THR A 21 5.65 6.12 -7.83
C THR A 21 6.56 6.20 -6.60
N THR A 22 6.60 5.13 -5.81
CA THR A 22 7.56 4.99 -4.72
C THR A 22 8.78 4.22 -5.19
N ILE A 23 9.88 4.28 -4.43
CA ILE A 23 10.99 3.35 -4.63
C ILE A 23 10.44 1.92 -4.47
N ALA A 24 10.79 1.02 -5.41
CA ALA A 24 10.39 -0.38 -5.38
C ALA A 24 11.11 -1.11 -4.23
N ALA A 25 10.63 -0.90 -3.01
CA ALA A 25 11.06 -1.65 -1.84
C ALA A 25 10.10 -2.83 -1.62
N PRO A 26 10.62 -4.04 -1.34
CA PRO A 26 9.80 -5.18 -0.97
C PRO A 26 8.94 -4.85 0.25
N LEU A 27 7.67 -5.24 0.21
CA LEU A 27 6.84 -5.16 1.40
C LEU A 27 7.28 -6.23 2.41
N PRO A 28 7.34 -5.89 3.71
CA PRO A 28 7.64 -6.88 4.74
C PRO A 28 6.62 -8.04 4.74
N PRO A 29 7.03 -9.27 5.07
CA PRO A 29 6.14 -10.44 5.07
C PRO A 29 4.90 -10.29 5.94
N GLU A 30 5.01 -9.61 7.07
CA GLU A 30 3.91 -9.31 7.99
C GLU A 30 2.88 -8.36 7.38
N MET A 31 3.32 -7.40 6.56
CA MET A 31 2.43 -6.51 5.81
C MET A 31 1.69 -7.30 4.73
N ILE A 32 2.38 -8.21 4.03
CA ILE A 32 1.73 -9.09 3.04
C ILE A 32 0.70 -9.99 3.72
N ALA A 33 1.01 -10.53 4.90
CA ALA A 33 0.08 -11.34 5.68
C ALA A 33 -1.16 -10.54 6.13
N ALA A 34 -0.97 -9.27 6.54
CA ALA A 34 -2.08 -8.38 6.86
C ALA A 34 -2.95 -8.06 5.64
N LEU A 35 -2.33 -7.75 4.50
CA LEU A 35 -3.05 -7.51 3.24
C LEU A 35 -3.89 -8.71 2.78
N LYS A 36 -3.44 -9.94 3.07
CA LYS A 36 -4.19 -11.17 2.76
C LYS A 36 -5.41 -11.39 3.66
N LYS A 37 -5.40 -10.86 4.88
CA LYS A 37 -6.47 -11.03 5.88
C LYS A 37 -7.46 -9.86 5.88
N GLY A 38 -7.00 -8.66 5.53
CA GLY A 38 -7.81 -7.45 5.53
C GLY A 38 -8.74 -7.35 4.33
N GLU A 39 -9.84 -6.63 4.51
CA GLU A 39 -10.79 -6.29 3.43
C GLU A 39 -10.51 -4.90 2.83
N ARG A 40 -9.84 -4.03 3.61
CA ARG A 40 -9.56 -2.64 3.24
C ARG A 40 -8.17 -2.24 3.75
N ALA A 41 -7.50 -1.42 2.95
CA ALA A 41 -6.27 -0.73 3.32
C ALA A 41 -6.44 0.78 3.16
N VAL A 42 -5.56 1.56 3.78
CA VAL A 42 -5.48 3.01 3.54
C VAL A 42 -4.04 3.36 3.25
N VAL A 43 -3.80 3.88 2.05
CA VAL A 43 -2.52 4.50 1.68
C VAL A 43 -2.57 5.95 2.12
N ARG A 44 -1.60 6.40 2.90
CA ARG A 44 -1.55 7.79 3.38
C ARG A 44 -0.48 8.54 2.60
N VAL A 45 -0.86 9.68 2.04
CA VAL A 45 0.04 10.53 1.26
C VAL A 45 0.03 11.93 1.87
N ALA A 46 1.20 12.54 2.03
CA ALA A 46 1.30 13.96 2.36
C ALA A 46 1.27 14.77 1.05
N ALA A 47 0.24 15.60 0.90
CA ALA A 47 0.15 16.55 -0.21
C ALA A 47 1.14 17.71 -0.02
N PRO A 48 1.48 18.47 -1.07
CA PRO A 48 2.45 19.56 -1.00
C PRO A 48 2.14 20.65 0.04
N ASN A 49 0.88 20.77 0.44
CA ASN A 49 0.41 21.67 1.49
C ASN A 49 0.49 21.06 2.91
N ASN A 50 1.26 19.99 3.09
CA ASN A 50 1.38 19.20 4.33
C ASN A 50 0.08 18.54 4.81
N GLN A 51 -0.99 18.53 4.01
CA GLN A 51 -2.19 17.79 4.36
C GLN A 51 -1.98 16.30 4.12
N VAL A 52 -2.33 15.48 5.11
CA VAL A 52 -2.27 14.03 4.97
C VAL A 52 -3.60 13.52 4.45
N VAL A 53 -3.59 12.99 3.24
CA VAL A 53 -4.75 12.40 2.56
C VAL A 53 -4.68 10.88 2.68
N GLY A 54 -5.77 10.26 3.12
CA GLY A 54 -5.94 8.82 3.14
C GLY A 54 -6.69 8.35 1.89
N LEU A 55 -6.02 7.55 1.07
CA LEU A 55 -6.60 6.90 -0.10
C LEU A 55 -7.08 5.48 0.31
N PRO A 56 -8.39 5.22 0.32
CA PRO A 56 -8.89 3.89 0.64
C PRO A 56 -8.62 2.93 -0.52
N LEU A 57 -8.13 1.75 -0.19
CA LEU A 57 -7.87 0.66 -1.12
C LEU A 57 -8.71 -0.55 -0.74
N SER A 58 -9.42 -1.12 -1.71
CA SER A 58 -10.11 -2.40 -1.51
C SER A 58 -9.10 -3.53 -1.59
N LEU A 59 -9.15 -4.46 -0.63
CA LEU A 59 -8.34 -5.68 -0.64
C LEU A 59 -9.14 -6.90 -1.11
N MET A 60 -10.39 -6.71 -1.54
CA MET A 60 -11.20 -7.79 -2.10
C MET A 60 -10.49 -8.42 -3.30
N GLY A 61 -10.22 -9.73 -3.21
CA GLY A 61 -9.53 -10.48 -4.25
C GLY A 61 -7.99 -10.43 -4.18
N PHE A 62 -7.39 -9.68 -3.24
CA PHE A 62 -5.94 -9.57 -3.09
C PHE A 62 -5.26 -10.95 -2.93
N THR A 63 -5.75 -11.78 -1.99
CA THR A 63 -5.19 -13.11 -1.74
C THR A 63 -5.27 -14.02 -2.97
N LYS A 64 -6.39 -13.96 -3.70
CA LYS A 64 -6.56 -14.73 -4.94
C LYS A 64 -5.54 -14.31 -6.00
N ALA A 65 -5.41 -13.00 -6.25
CA ALA A 65 -4.44 -12.47 -7.22
C ALA A 65 -3.00 -12.79 -6.83
N MET A 66 -2.63 -12.61 -5.56
CA MET A 66 -1.29 -12.90 -5.06
C MET A 66 -0.88 -14.36 -5.29
N ASN A 67 -1.81 -15.30 -5.07
CA ASN A 67 -1.54 -16.72 -5.31
C ASN A 67 -1.32 -17.06 -6.79
N THR A 68 -1.78 -16.22 -7.74
CA THR A 68 -1.48 -16.40 -9.18
C THR A 68 -0.09 -15.91 -9.58
N LEU A 69 0.50 -15.01 -8.80
CA LEU A 69 1.83 -14.43 -9.05
C LEU A 69 2.97 -15.27 -8.46
N ALA A 70 2.68 -16.12 -7.46
CA ALA A 70 3.67 -16.95 -6.76
C ALA A 70 4.12 -18.19 -7.58
N ARG A 71 4.17 -18.08 -8.90
CA ARG A 71 4.47 -19.17 -9.82
C ARG A 71 5.89 -19.13 -10.33
#